data_AF-A0A924SEW2-F1
#
_entry.id   AF-A0A924SEW2-F1
#
_cell.length_a   1.000
_cell.length_b   1.000
_cell.length_c   1.000
_cell.angle_alpha   90.00
_cell.angle_beta   90.00
_cell.angle_gamma   90.00
#
_symmetry.space_group_name_H-M   'P 1'
#
loop_
_entity.id
_entity.type
_entity.pdbx_description
1 polymer ?
#
loop_
_entity_poly.entity_id
_entity_poly.type
_entity_poly.pdbx_seq_one_letter_code
_entity_poly.pdbx_strand_id
1 'polypeptide(L)'
;MKRARRFGPLLVLVLAGCLASKGDVALLRTQLGAMDQAAAANTEAQRVQLDRALAQVLAQLARDNDSVHAVSARLAKLQGDVQNDHYEMGRQILQLQELSGQSQRRIQELRASLEERNSQAGAPPAAARDSTHAAPGGPGPAQLFQGALDQLRRGATGVARSGFEELLRSYPATEDA
;
A
#
# COMPACT_ATOMS: atom_id res chain seq x y z
N MET A 1 85.53 73.44 23.09
CA MET A 1 84.40 72.80 23.82
C MET A 1 83.19 72.61 22.90
N LYS A 2 83.16 71.62 21.99
CA LYS A 2 82.00 71.38 21.08
C LYS A 2 81.95 69.93 20.56
N ARG A 3 81.49 68.93 21.33
CA ARG A 3 81.23 67.55 20.81
C ARG A 3 80.06 66.76 21.47
N ALA A 4 79.17 67.38 22.26
CA ALA A 4 78.11 66.63 22.96
C ALA A 4 76.71 66.63 22.30
N ARG A 5 76.49 67.33 21.17
CA ARG A 5 75.13 67.65 20.68
C ARG A 5 74.58 66.72 19.56
N ARG A 6 75.23 65.60 19.23
CA ARG A 6 74.81 64.72 18.10
C ARG A 6 74.19 63.37 18.47
N PHE A 7 74.14 62.98 19.74
CA PHE A 7 73.55 61.69 20.18
C PHE A 7 72.06 61.74 20.56
N GLY A 8 71.46 62.94 20.59
CA GLY A 8 70.03 63.12 20.89
C GLY A 8 69.05 62.36 19.97
N PRO A 9 69.23 62.31 18.64
CA PRO A 9 68.21 61.71 17.77
C PRO A 9 68.20 60.17 17.79
N LEU A 10 69.33 59.53 18.13
CA LEU A 10 69.47 58.07 18.09
C LEU A 10 68.81 57.40 19.32
N LEU A 11 68.82 58.08 20.47
CA LEU A 11 68.18 57.59 21.70
C LEU A 11 66.64 57.70 21.63
N VAL A 12 66.11 58.71 20.94
CA VAL A 12 64.66 58.88 20.73
C VAL A 12 64.10 57.77 19.84
N LEU A 13 64.86 57.30 18.85
CA LEU A 13 64.40 56.30 17.89
C LEU A 13 64.31 54.88 18.52
N VAL A 14 65.23 54.54 19.42
CA VAL A 14 65.22 53.26 20.16
C VAL A 14 64.06 53.20 21.16
N LEU A 15 63.78 54.31 21.85
CA LEU A 15 62.65 54.40 22.78
C LEU A 15 61.30 54.34 22.04
N ALA A 16 61.18 54.97 20.87
CA ALA A 16 59.97 54.91 20.03
C ALA A 16 59.68 53.48 19.53
N GLY A 17 60.70 52.70 19.14
CA GLY A 17 60.54 51.30 18.73
C GLY A 17 60.07 50.38 19.87
N CYS A 18 60.54 50.60 21.11
CA CYS A 18 60.09 49.85 22.29
C CYS A 18 58.63 50.15 22.68
N LEU A 19 58.16 51.38 22.43
CA LEU A 19 56.77 51.77 22.68
C LEU A 19 55.82 51.15 21.65
N ALA A 20 56.24 51.08 20.37
CA ALA A 20 55.48 50.42 19.30
C ALA A 20 55.32 48.92 19.57
N SER A 21 56.40 48.22 19.91
CA SER A 21 56.36 46.78 20.21
C SER A 21 55.49 46.45 21.43
N LYS A 22 55.47 47.30 22.46
CA LYS A 22 54.56 47.11 23.61
C LYS A 22 53.09 47.28 23.22
N GLY A 23 52.79 48.21 22.31
CA GLY A 23 51.44 48.41 21.76
C GLY A 23 50.95 47.19 20.99
N ASP A 24 51.78 46.63 20.12
CA ASP A 24 51.44 45.45 19.33
C ASP A 24 51.20 44.21 20.21
N VAL A 25 52.01 44.01 21.25
CA VAL A 25 51.81 42.90 22.20
C VAL A 25 50.52 43.09 23.01
N ALA A 26 50.17 44.31 23.40
CA ALA A 26 48.90 44.59 24.06
C ALA A 26 47.71 44.30 23.11
N LEU A 27 47.82 44.72 21.84
CA LEU A 27 46.82 44.45 20.82
C LEU A 27 46.63 42.94 20.58
N LEU A 28 47.72 42.20 20.41
CA LEU A 28 47.72 40.74 20.24
C LEU A 28 47.05 40.03 21.42
N ARG A 29 47.37 40.42 22.66
CA ARG A 29 46.72 39.85 23.86
C ARG A 29 45.22 40.11 23.88
N THR A 30 44.80 41.30 23.43
CA THR A 30 43.39 41.66 23.35
C THR A 30 42.68 40.84 22.27
N GLN A 31 43.32 40.65 21.12
CA GLN A 31 42.80 39.80 20.03
C GLN A 31 42.73 38.33 20.45
N LEU A 32 43.75 37.79 21.13
CA LEU A 32 43.75 36.42 21.65
C LEU A 32 42.62 36.21 22.65
N GLY A 33 42.43 37.12 23.60
CA GLY A 33 41.30 37.06 24.53
C GLY A 33 39.94 37.13 23.84
N ALA A 34 39.82 37.94 22.78
CA ALA A 34 38.60 37.98 21.97
C ALA A 34 38.38 36.68 21.17
N MET A 35 39.44 36.06 20.64
CA MET A 35 39.36 34.78 19.93
C MET A 35 38.98 33.63 20.88
N ASP A 36 39.55 33.58 22.09
CA ASP A 36 39.21 32.56 23.09
C ASP A 36 37.74 32.66 23.53
N GLN A 37 37.24 33.89 23.73
CA GLN A 37 35.82 34.11 24.03
C GLN A 37 34.91 33.69 22.87
N ALA A 38 35.30 34.00 21.64
CA ALA A 38 34.56 33.55 20.46
C ALA A 38 34.59 32.02 20.30
N ALA A 39 35.73 31.38 20.57
CA ALA A 39 35.87 29.92 20.54
C ALA A 39 35.00 29.23 21.62
N ALA A 40 34.94 29.79 22.82
CA ALA A 40 34.07 29.31 23.89
C ALA A 40 32.58 29.41 23.50
N ALA A 41 32.15 30.56 22.94
CA ALA A 41 30.78 30.75 22.47
C ALA A 41 30.41 29.79 21.33
N ASN A 42 31.33 29.55 20.39
CA ASN A 42 31.14 28.62 19.28
C ASN A 42 31.01 27.16 19.76
N THR A 43 31.78 26.77 20.78
CA THR A 43 31.73 25.42 21.35
C THR A 43 30.38 25.15 22.00
N GLU A 44 29.83 26.12 22.72
CA GLU A 44 28.50 25.99 23.34
C GLU A 44 27.40 25.92 22.27
N ALA A 45 27.48 26.75 21.24
CA ALA A 45 26.56 26.70 20.10
C ALA A 45 26.60 25.33 19.39
N GLN A 46 27.78 24.75 19.20
CA GLN A 46 27.93 23.41 18.63
C GLN A 46 27.29 22.33 19.50
N ARG A 47 27.46 22.37 20.82
CA ARG A 47 26.83 21.39 21.73
C ARG A 47 25.32 21.42 21.62
N VAL A 48 24.73 22.61 21.66
CA VAL A 48 23.27 22.79 21.50
C VAL A 48 22.79 22.29 20.13
N GLN A 49 23.57 22.48 19.06
CA GLN A 49 23.24 21.95 17.74
C GLN A 49 23.27 20.42 17.70
N LEU A 50 24.29 19.80 18.29
CA LEU A 50 24.40 18.35 18.38
C LEU A 50 23.26 17.74 19.19
N ASP A 51 22.90 18.33 20.33
CA ASP A 51 21.79 17.87 21.16
C ASP A 51 20.46 17.94 20.40
N ARG A 52 20.22 19.03 19.64
CA ARG A 52 19.04 19.16 18.78
C ARG A 52 19.02 18.13 17.65
N ALA A 53 20.17 17.91 17.00
CA ALA A 53 20.28 16.93 15.93
C ALA A 53 20.03 15.51 16.44
N LEU A 54 20.60 15.15 17.60
CA LEU A 54 20.34 13.86 18.27
C LEU A 54 18.88 13.70 18.66
N ALA A 55 18.26 14.72 19.25
CA ALA A 55 16.84 14.70 19.60
C ALA A 55 15.95 14.51 18.37
N GLN A 56 16.28 15.17 17.26
CA GLN A 56 15.55 15.04 16.00
C GLN A 56 15.68 13.63 15.40
N VAL A 57 16.90 13.05 15.42
CA VAL A 57 17.14 11.67 14.96
C VAL A 57 16.37 10.68 15.82
N LEU A 58 16.43 10.80 17.15
CA LEU A 58 15.68 9.92 18.06
C LEU A 58 14.15 10.00 17.83
N ALA A 59 13.62 11.21 17.64
CA ALA A 59 12.21 11.41 17.31
C ALA A 59 11.82 10.83 15.94
N GLN A 60 12.75 10.78 14.99
CA GLN A 60 12.54 10.13 13.70
C GLN A 60 12.52 8.60 13.84
N LEU A 61 13.50 8.04 14.56
CA LEU A 61 13.52 6.60 14.85
C LEU A 61 12.26 6.13 15.57
N ALA A 62 11.75 6.91 16.51
CA ALA A 62 10.50 6.59 17.21
C ALA A 62 9.30 6.52 16.24
N ARG A 63 9.17 7.50 15.34
CA ARG A 63 8.11 7.51 14.31
C ARG A 63 8.22 6.36 13.33
N ASP A 64 9.44 6.01 12.93
CA ASP A 64 9.69 4.88 12.03
C ASP A 64 9.33 3.56 12.72
N ASN A 65 9.71 3.40 13.99
CA ASN A 65 9.36 2.24 14.80
C ASN A 65 7.83 2.10 14.98
N ASP A 66 7.14 3.20 15.29
CA ASP A 66 5.68 3.24 15.38
C ASP A 66 5.02 2.83 14.05
N SER A 67 5.58 3.29 12.92
CA SER A 67 5.07 2.92 11.58
C SER A 67 5.21 1.41 11.31
N VAL A 68 6.32 0.80 11.73
CA VAL A 68 6.55 -0.65 11.60
C VAL A 68 5.57 -1.42 12.49
N HIS A 69 5.31 -0.95 13.71
CA HIS A 69 4.30 -1.56 14.58
C HIS A 69 2.90 -1.42 13.99
N ALA A 70 2.54 -0.27 13.43
CA ALA A 70 1.26 -0.07 12.77
C ALA A 70 1.08 -0.98 11.54
N VAL A 71 2.13 -1.13 10.71
CA VAL A 71 2.12 -2.01 9.54
C VAL A 71 2.03 -3.48 9.96
N SER A 72 2.80 -3.91 10.97
CA SER A 72 2.74 -5.29 11.45
C SER A 72 1.37 -5.66 12.02
N ALA A 73 0.74 -4.75 12.78
CA ALA A 73 -0.63 -4.93 13.26
C ALA A 73 -1.65 -5.04 12.12
N ARG A 74 -1.52 -4.21 11.07
CA ARG A 74 -2.37 -4.30 9.87
C ARG A 74 -2.16 -5.61 9.12
N LEU A 75 -0.93 -6.09 9.00
CA LEU A 75 -0.61 -7.35 8.33
C LEU A 75 -1.18 -8.55 9.10
N ALA A 76 -1.05 -8.56 10.44
CA ALA A 76 -1.63 -9.58 11.29
C ALA A 76 -3.16 -9.62 11.17
N LYS A 77 -3.81 -8.45 11.11
CA LYS A 77 -5.25 -8.36 10.87
C LYS A 77 -5.63 -8.92 9.49
N LEU A 78 -4.94 -8.50 8.44
CA LEU A 78 -5.19 -8.99 7.08
C LEU A 78 -5.04 -10.52 7.00
N GLN A 79 -4.01 -11.07 7.65
CA GLN A 79 -3.79 -12.50 7.73
C GLN A 79 -4.93 -13.22 8.45
N GLY A 80 -5.45 -12.62 9.55
CA GLY A 80 -6.63 -13.12 10.25
C GLY A 80 -7.89 -13.10 9.38
N ASP A 81 -8.15 -11.99 8.68
CA ASP A 81 -9.30 -11.83 7.79
C ASP A 81 -9.25 -12.87 6.65
N VAL A 82 -8.08 -13.11 6.04
CA VAL A 82 -7.89 -14.13 4.98
C VAL A 82 -8.08 -15.55 5.50
N GLN A 83 -7.62 -15.85 6.72
CA GLN A 83 -7.86 -17.18 7.32
C GLN A 83 -9.33 -17.40 7.62
N ASN A 84 -10.03 -16.37 8.10
CA ASN A 84 -11.46 -16.44 8.35
C ASN A 84 -12.24 -16.63 7.04
N ASP A 85 -11.88 -15.91 5.99
CA ASP A 85 -12.50 -16.02 4.66
C ASP A 85 -12.32 -17.43 4.07
N HIS A 86 -11.12 -18.03 4.17
CA HIS A 86 -10.92 -19.43 3.78
C HIS A 86 -11.78 -20.42 4.58
N TYR A 87 -11.92 -20.19 5.89
CA TYR A 87 -12.75 -21.03 6.73
C TYR A 87 -14.25 -20.90 6.39
N GLU A 88 -14.71 -19.68 6.09
CA GLU A 88 -16.06 -19.42 5.62
C GLU A 88 -16.33 -20.08 4.27
N MET A 89 -15.43 -19.92 3.29
CA MET A 89 -15.51 -20.61 2.00
C MET A 89 -15.55 -22.13 2.17
N GLY A 90 -14.72 -22.69 3.06
CA GLY A 90 -14.73 -24.12 3.37
C GLY A 90 -16.09 -24.59 3.89
N ARG A 91 -16.73 -23.82 4.77
CA ARG A 91 -18.09 -24.11 5.25
C ARG A 91 -19.13 -24.02 4.13
N GLN A 92 -19.04 -23.02 3.26
CA GLN A 92 -19.96 -22.87 2.13
C GLN A 92 -19.84 -24.04 1.14
N ILE A 93 -18.62 -24.53 0.86
CA ILE A 93 -18.40 -25.71 0.01
C ILE A 93 -19.03 -26.97 0.63
N LEU A 94 -18.87 -27.16 1.94
CA LEU A 94 -19.50 -28.30 2.63
C LEU A 94 -21.04 -28.21 2.57
N GLN A 95 -21.62 -27.02 2.76
CA GLN A 95 -23.06 -26.82 2.61
C GLN A 95 -23.54 -27.08 1.18
N LEU A 96 -22.77 -26.66 0.17
CA LEU A 96 -23.08 -26.95 -1.24
C LEU A 96 -23.00 -28.45 -1.55
N GLN A 97 -22.04 -29.17 -0.97
CA GLN A 97 -21.95 -30.62 -1.11
C GLN A 97 -23.12 -31.35 -0.45
N GLU A 98 -23.55 -30.90 0.74
CA GLU A 98 -24.71 -31.47 1.43
C GLU A 98 -26.01 -31.22 0.65
N LEU A 99 -26.23 -29.98 0.19
CA LEU A 99 -27.37 -29.62 -0.66
C LEU A 99 -27.34 -30.37 -1.99
N SER A 100 -26.17 -30.57 -2.58
CA SER A 100 -26.01 -31.38 -3.79
C SER A 100 -26.33 -32.86 -3.53
N GLY A 101 -25.89 -33.42 -2.40
CA GLY A 101 -26.24 -34.78 -2.00
C GLY A 101 -27.76 -34.94 -1.80
N GLN A 102 -28.40 -33.93 -1.22
CA GLN A 102 -29.85 -33.89 -1.06
C GLN A 102 -30.58 -33.79 -2.41
N SER A 103 -30.09 -32.96 -3.34
CA SER A 103 -30.70 -32.83 -4.67
C SER A 103 -30.59 -34.11 -5.48
N GLN A 104 -29.45 -34.83 -5.39
CA GLN A 104 -29.27 -36.13 -6.02
C GLN A 104 -30.24 -37.19 -5.47
N ARG A 105 -30.44 -37.26 -4.15
CA ARG A 105 -31.46 -38.14 -3.55
C ARG A 105 -32.85 -37.81 -4.04
N ARG A 106 -33.23 -36.53 -4.03
CA ARG A 106 -34.55 -36.08 -4.49
C ARG A 106 -34.80 -36.38 -5.97
N ILE A 107 -33.78 -36.26 -6.82
CA ILE A 107 -33.86 -36.65 -8.24
C ILE A 107 -34.02 -38.17 -8.39
N GLN A 108 -33.34 -38.98 -7.58
CA GLN A 108 -33.52 -40.44 -7.58
C GLN A 108 -34.93 -40.84 -7.14
N GLU A 109 -35.46 -40.22 -6.08
CA GLU A 109 -36.83 -40.40 -5.62
C GLU A 109 -37.86 -39.99 -6.69
N LEU A 110 -37.65 -38.86 -7.35
CA LEU A 110 -38.50 -38.40 -8.47
C LEU A 110 -38.46 -39.40 -9.64
N ARG A 111 -37.29 -39.91 -10.02
CA ARG A 111 -37.17 -40.94 -11.07
C ARG A 111 -37.91 -42.22 -10.69
N ALA A 112 -37.71 -42.72 -9.48
CA ALA A 112 -38.43 -43.90 -8.98
C ALA A 112 -39.95 -43.69 -9.04
N SER A 113 -40.44 -42.50 -8.64
CA SER A 113 -41.87 -42.18 -8.70
C SER A 113 -42.41 -42.10 -10.14
N LEU A 114 -41.59 -41.65 -11.10
CA LEU A 114 -41.95 -41.61 -12.52
C LEU A 114 -41.95 -43.02 -13.13
N GLU A 115 -40.98 -43.86 -12.76
CA GLU A 115 -40.93 -45.26 -13.17
C GLU A 115 -42.12 -46.05 -12.63
N GLU A 116 -42.53 -45.80 -11.39
CA GLU A 116 -43.72 -46.40 -10.79
C GLU A 116 -45.02 -45.90 -11.46
N ARG A 117 -45.08 -44.63 -11.84
CA ARG A 117 -46.20 -44.12 -12.66
C ARG A 117 -46.21 -44.70 -14.06
N ASN A 118 -45.04 -44.91 -14.69
CA ASN A 118 -44.93 -45.48 -16.03
C ASN A 118 -45.21 -47.00 -16.03
N SER A 119 -44.90 -47.70 -14.94
CA SER A 119 -45.26 -49.12 -14.78
C SER A 119 -46.75 -49.30 -14.45
N GLN A 120 -47.38 -48.35 -13.76
CA GLN A 120 -48.84 -48.31 -13.58
C GLN A 120 -49.58 -47.81 -14.84
N ALA A 121 -48.98 -46.91 -15.62
CA ALA A 121 -49.48 -46.45 -16.90
C ALA A 121 -48.90 -47.28 -18.05
N GLY A 122 -49.39 -48.51 -18.22
CA GLY A 122 -49.06 -49.33 -19.38
C GLY A 122 -49.23 -48.55 -20.70
N ALA A 123 -48.12 -48.33 -21.40
CA ALA A 123 -47.95 -47.80 -22.76
C ALA A 123 -48.68 -46.47 -23.10
N PRO A 124 -47.96 -45.33 -23.18
CA PRO A 124 -48.45 -44.13 -23.85
C PRO A 124 -48.19 -44.20 -25.38
N PRO A 125 -49.10 -43.69 -26.23
CA PRO A 125 -48.85 -43.61 -27.67
C PRO A 125 -47.77 -42.57 -27.96
N ALA A 126 -46.89 -42.90 -28.91
CA ALA A 126 -45.83 -42.04 -29.41
C ALA A 126 -46.42 -40.73 -29.98
N ALA A 127 -46.23 -39.62 -29.27
CA ALA A 127 -46.46 -38.28 -29.81
C ALA A 127 -45.11 -37.66 -30.20
N ALA A 128 -45.05 -37.25 -31.47
CA ALA A 128 -43.91 -36.69 -32.17
C ALA A 128 -43.20 -35.57 -31.39
N ARG A 129 -41.89 -35.72 -31.25
CA ARG A 129 -40.98 -34.70 -30.76
C ARG A 129 -40.54 -33.88 -31.98
N ASP A 130 -41.15 -32.72 -32.17
CA ASP A 130 -40.64 -31.73 -33.12
C ASP A 130 -39.39 -31.09 -32.49
N SER A 131 -38.24 -31.49 -33.01
CA SER A 131 -36.91 -31.04 -32.59
C SER A 131 -36.47 -29.89 -33.50
N THR A 132 -37.00 -28.70 -33.26
CA THR A 132 -36.54 -27.45 -33.87
C THR A 132 -36.30 -26.49 -32.72
N HIS A 133 -35.13 -26.37 -32.07
CA HIS A 133 -33.80 -26.14 -32.60
C HIS A 133 -32.79 -26.45 -31.46
N ALA A 134 -32.15 -27.61 -31.48
CA ALA A 134 -31.02 -27.89 -30.59
C ALA A 134 -29.73 -27.40 -31.28
N ALA A 135 -29.32 -26.16 -30.98
CA ALA A 135 -28.02 -25.65 -31.40
C ALA A 135 -26.89 -26.33 -30.58
N PRO A 136 -25.71 -26.59 -31.18
CA PRO A 136 -24.67 -27.40 -30.58
C PRO A 136 -23.91 -26.63 -29.48
N GLY A 137 -23.84 -27.20 -28.28
CA GLY A 137 -22.68 -27.10 -27.38
C GLY A 137 -22.26 -25.76 -26.77
N GLY A 138 -23.04 -24.68 -26.89
CA GLY A 138 -22.76 -23.38 -26.28
C GLY A 138 -23.91 -22.88 -25.38
N PRO A 139 -23.62 -22.03 -24.37
CA PRO A 139 -24.67 -21.39 -23.58
C PRO A 139 -25.62 -20.60 -24.51
N GLY A 140 -26.93 -20.86 -24.37
CA GLY A 140 -27.94 -20.18 -25.16
C GLY A 140 -27.98 -18.68 -24.87
N PRO A 141 -28.61 -17.86 -25.75
CA PRO A 141 -28.62 -16.40 -25.61
C PRO A 141 -29.21 -15.94 -24.27
N ALA A 142 -30.30 -16.57 -23.82
CA ALA A 142 -30.90 -16.28 -22.52
C ALA A 142 -29.96 -16.58 -21.34
N GLN A 143 -29.11 -17.60 -21.46
CA GLN A 143 -28.15 -17.97 -20.41
C GLN A 143 -26.97 -16.99 -20.36
N LEU A 144 -26.47 -16.55 -21.52
CA LEU A 144 -25.44 -15.51 -21.61
C LEU A 144 -25.94 -14.17 -21.05
N PHE A 145 -27.17 -13.78 -21.39
CA PHE A 145 -27.79 -12.57 -20.87
C PHE A 145 -27.95 -12.62 -19.35
N GLN A 146 -28.53 -13.70 -18.82
CA GLN A 146 -28.74 -13.86 -17.37
C GLN A 146 -27.41 -13.85 -16.59
N GLY A 147 -26.38 -14.52 -17.12
CA GLY A 147 -25.04 -14.52 -16.53
C GLY A 147 -24.40 -13.13 -16.49
N ALA A 148 -24.51 -12.36 -17.58
CA ALA A 148 -24.00 -10.98 -17.62
C ALA A 148 -24.76 -10.06 -16.63
N LEU A 149 -26.06 -10.27 -16.47
CA LEU A 149 -26.91 -9.50 -15.54
C LEU A 149 -26.57 -9.81 -14.08
N ASP A 150 -26.30 -11.06 -13.74
CA ASP A 150 -25.84 -11.44 -12.40
C ASP A 150 -24.45 -10.85 -12.08
N GLN A 151 -23.54 -10.76 -13.07
CA GLN A 151 -22.26 -10.09 -12.89
C GLN A 151 -22.42 -8.58 -12.68
N LEU A 152 -23.38 -7.96 -13.37
CA LEU A 152 -23.70 -6.55 -13.17
C LEU A 152 -24.24 -6.28 -11.76
N ARG A 153 -25.15 -7.14 -11.27
CA ARG A 153 -25.71 -7.07 -9.90
C ARG A 153 -24.65 -7.26 -8.82
N ARG A 154 -23.59 -8.02 -9.11
CA ARG A 154 -22.42 -8.22 -8.24
C ARG A 154 -21.39 -7.08 -8.31
N GLY A 155 -21.61 -6.06 -9.16
CA GLY A 155 -20.73 -4.92 -9.33
C GLY A 155 -19.53 -5.16 -10.27
N ALA A 156 -19.44 -6.34 -10.90
CA ALA A 156 -18.38 -6.68 -11.85
C ALA A 156 -18.71 -6.14 -13.25
N THR A 157 -18.72 -4.81 -13.39
CA THR A 157 -19.16 -4.10 -14.62
C THR A 157 -18.32 -4.44 -15.85
N GLY A 158 -17.01 -4.64 -15.71
CA GLY A 158 -16.13 -5.04 -16.81
C GLY A 158 -16.46 -6.43 -17.38
N VAL A 159 -16.75 -7.40 -16.50
CA VAL A 159 -17.11 -8.77 -16.88
C VAL A 159 -18.51 -8.81 -17.48
N ALA A 160 -19.44 -8.06 -16.89
CA ALA A 160 -20.79 -7.90 -17.43
C ALA A 160 -20.75 -7.34 -18.86
N ARG A 161 -19.93 -6.31 -19.10
CA ARG A 161 -19.76 -5.70 -20.42
C ARG A 161 -19.23 -6.70 -21.45
N SER A 162 -18.18 -7.46 -21.14
CA SER A 162 -17.67 -8.49 -22.05
C SER A 162 -18.71 -9.57 -22.35
N GLY A 163 -19.55 -9.92 -21.37
CA GLY A 163 -20.64 -10.91 -21.55
C GLY A 163 -21.74 -10.41 -22.50
N PHE A 164 -22.14 -9.14 -22.38
CA PHE A 164 -23.11 -8.54 -23.30
C PHE A 164 -22.53 -8.35 -24.71
N GLU A 165 -21.24 -8.00 -24.84
CA GLU A 165 -20.58 -7.90 -26.15
C GLU A 165 -20.50 -9.27 -26.83
N GLU A 166 -20.26 -10.34 -26.07
CA GLU A 166 -20.27 -11.70 -26.60
C GLU A 166 -21.66 -12.17 -27.02
N LEU A 167 -22.70 -11.78 -26.27
CA LEU A 167 -24.09 -12.02 -26.63
C LEU A 167 -24.43 -11.38 -27.99
N LEU A 168 -24.09 -10.10 -28.17
CA LEU A 168 -24.35 -9.37 -29.43
C LEU A 168 -23.53 -9.91 -30.61
N ARG A 169 -22.31 -10.39 -30.34
CA ARG A 169 -21.44 -11.01 -31.37
C ARG A 169 -21.96 -12.37 -31.81
N SER A 170 -22.37 -13.20 -30.86
CA SER A 170 -22.83 -14.57 -31.12
C SER A 170 -24.29 -14.64 -31.57
N TYR A 171 -25.11 -13.66 -31.18
CA TYR A 171 -26.54 -13.58 -31.48
C TYR A 171 -26.93 -12.17 -31.99
N PRO A 172 -26.51 -11.78 -33.21
CA PRO A 172 -26.72 -10.43 -33.74
C PRO A 172 -28.18 -10.10 -34.13
N ALA A 173 -29.11 -11.05 -34.05
CA ALA A 173 -30.49 -10.92 -34.54
C ALA A 173 -31.58 -11.03 -33.45
N THR A 174 -31.22 -11.06 -32.17
CA THR A 174 -32.23 -10.96 -31.09
C THR A 174 -32.51 -9.49 -30.80
N GLU A 175 -33.48 -8.93 -31.51
CA GLU A 175 -33.98 -7.55 -31.34
C GLU A 175 -34.88 -7.36 -30.10
N ASP A 176 -34.99 -8.36 -29.22
CA ASP A 176 -35.77 -8.27 -27.97
C ASP A 176 -34.85 -8.35 -26.74
N ALA A 177 -34.38 -7.18 -26.29
CA ALA A 177 -33.91 -6.94 -24.92
C ALA A 177 -34.39 -5.56 -24.44
#